data_AF-A0A5S3WXQ5-F1
#
_entry.id   AF-A0A5S3WXQ5-F1
#
_cell.length_a   1.000
_cell.length_b   1.000
_cell.length_c   1.000
_cell.angle_alpha   90.00
_cell.angle_beta   90.00
_cell.angle_gamma   90.00
#
_symmetry.space_group_name_H-M   'P 1'
#
loop_
_entity.id
_entity.type
_entity.pdbx_description
1 polymer ?
#
loop_
_entity_poly.entity_id
_entity_poly.type
_entity_poly.pdbx_seq_one_letter_code
_entity_poly.pdbx_strand_id
1 'polypeptide(L)'
;MQETQKIGESLANKAIWAVLGCGALFIILAVNGGLNIANVALSLSVGGLSAALLLAYWHGKGGSFFIFGLGAPMLAIIFSDLPDFLSLAWVINSFFGGFALLLLLYKLAVLRK
;
A
#
# COMPACT_ATOMS: atom_id res chain seq x y z
N MET A 1 -0.21 -8.51 -22.28
CA MET A 1 -1.40 -8.46 -21.39
C MET A 1 -1.40 -9.60 -20.36
N GLN A 2 -1.15 -10.86 -20.74
CA GLN A 2 -1.08 -11.96 -19.76
C GLN A 2 0.08 -11.84 -18.75
N GLU A 3 1.24 -11.30 -19.13
CA GLU A 3 2.35 -11.12 -18.19
C GLU A 3 2.05 -10.11 -17.07
N THR A 4 1.48 -8.95 -17.40
CA THR A 4 1.14 -7.92 -16.41
C THR A 4 0.09 -8.40 -15.42
N GLN A 5 -0.84 -9.23 -15.86
CA GLN A 5 -1.81 -9.86 -14.98
C GLN A 5 -1.15 -10.86 -14.00
N LYS A 6 -0.21 -11.69 -14.50
CA LYS A 6 0.58 -12.60 -13.65
C LYS A 6 1.39 -11.85 -12.59
N ILE A 7 1.86 -10.63 -12.89
CA ILE A 7 2.54 -9.78 -11.89
C ILE A 7 1.59 -9.44 -10.74
N GLY A 8 0.37 -8.97 -11.06
CA GLY A 8 -0.64 -8.64 -10.04
C GLY A 8 -1.03 -9.86 -9.18
N GLU A 9 -1.21 -11.02 -9.80
CA GLU A 9 -1.50 -12.28 -9.09
C GLU A 9 -0.35 -12.75 -8.20
N SER A 10 0.89 -12.66 -8.69
CA SER A 10 2.10 -13.01 -7.92
C SER A 10 2.26 -12.11 -6.70
N LEU A 11 2.04 -10.79 -6.85
CA LEU A 11 2.06 -9.83 -5.76
C LEU A 11 0.96 -10.10 -4.74
N ALA A 12 -0.27 -10.35 -5.19
CA ALA A 12 -1.40 -10.69 -4.34
C ALA A 12 -1.12 -11.98 -3.53
N ASN A 13 -0.43 -12.96 -4.12
CA ASN A 13 -0.03 -14.18 -3.42
C ASN A 13 0.96 -13.95 -2.28
N LYS A 14 1.83 -12.95 -2.40
CA LYS A 14 2.79 -12.57 -1.36
C LYS A 14 2.26 -11.52 -0.37
N ALA A 15 1.09 -10.95 -0.64
CA ALA A 15 0.51 -9.86 0.13
C ALA A 15 0.36 -10.19 1.63
N ILE A 16 0.05 -11.44 2.00
CA ILE A 16 -0.06 -11.85 3.41
C ILE A 16 1.25 -11.61 4.18
N TRP A 17 2.40 -11.90 3.58
CA TRP A 17 3.70 -11.68 4.20
C TRP A 17 3.99 -10.19 4.35
N ALA A 18 3.59 -9.38 3.36
CA ALA A 18 3.72 -7.93 3.45
C ALA A 18 2.83 -7.34 4.55
N VAL A 19 1.58 -7.80 4.70
CA VAL A 19 0.68 -7.39 5.79
C VAL A 19 1.30 -7.73 7.15
N LEU A 20 1.81 -8.96 7.32
CA LEU A 20 2.49 -9.36 8.56
C LEU A 20 3.73 -8.50 8.85
N GLY A 21 4.54 -8.21 7.83
CA GLY A 21 5.70 -7.34 7.96
C GLY A 21 5.33 -5.91 8.37
N CYS A 22 4.30 -5.33 7.73
CA CYS A 22 3.82 -3.99 8.08
C CYS A 22 3.22 -3.95 9.49
N GLY A 23 2.54 -5.03 9.91
CA GLY A 23 2.03 -5.17 11.28
C GLY A 23 3.14 -5.24 12.32
N ALA A 24 4.21 -6.00 12.06
CA ALA A 24 5.37 -6.07 12.95
C ALA A 24 6.07 -4.70 13.08
N LEU A 25 6.30 -4.02 11.95
CA LEU A 25 6.86 -2.67 11.94
C LEU A 25 5.94 -1.65 12.62
N PHE A 26 4.63 -1.78 12.48
CA PHE A 26 3.65 -0.94 13.19
C PHE A 26 3.83 -1.06 14.70
N ILE A 27 3.97 -2.28 15.23
CA ILE A 27 4.19 -2.51 16.66
C ILE A 27 5.50 -1.87 17.11
N ILE A 28 6.58 -2.03 16.34
CA ILE A 28 7.88 -1.42 16.66
C ILE A 28 7.74 0.11 16.70
N LEU A 29 7.10 0.72 15.71
CA LEU A 29 6.89 2.17 15.67
C LEU A 29 6.00 2.65 16.83
N ALA A 30 4.95 1.90 17.18
CA ALA A 30 4.05 2.22 18.29
C ALA A 30 4.76 2.26 19.66
N VAL A 31 5.77 1.41 19.85
CA VAL A 31 6.56 1.38 21.10
C VAL A 31 7.61 2.48 21.14
N ASN A 32 8.09 2.95 19.98
CA ASN A 32 9.22 3.88 19.88
C ASN A 32 8.83 5.35 19.59
N GLY A 33 7.55 5.66 19.32
CA GLY A 33 7.14 7.01 18.96
C GLY A 33 5.67 7.31 19.21
N GLY A 34 5.32 8.60 19.12
CA GLY A 34 3.93 9.05 19.18
C GLY A 34 3.16 8.64 17.93
N LEU A 35 2.01 7.99 18.11
CA LEU A 35 1.15 7.59 17.00
C LEU A 35 0.46 8.80 16.38
N ASN A 36 0.79 9.12 15.12
CA ASN A 36 0.05 10.10 14.34
C ASN A 36 -1.05 9.42 13.53
N ILE A 37 -2.26 9.34 14.11
CA ILE A 37 -3.41 8.65 13.51
C ILE A 37 -3.79 9.26 12.15
N ALA A 38 -3.66 10.58 11.99
CA ALA A 38 -4.00 11.24 10.73
C ALA A 38 -3.07 10.78 9.60
N ASN A 39 -1.76 10.75 9.84
CA ASN A 39 -0.79 10.24 8.88
C ASN A 39 -1.02 8.76 8.55
N VAL A 40 -1.28 7.94 9.57
CA VAL A 40 -1.56 6.51 9.38
C VAL A 40 -2.80 6.33 8.51
N ALA A 41 -3.91 6.99 8.81
CA ALA A 41 -5.16 6.86 8.07
C ALA A 41 -5.05 7.35 6.62
N LEU A 42 -4.41 8.51 6.42
CA LEU A 42 -4.16 9.08 5.09
C LEU A 42 -3.31 8.12 4.24
N SER A 43 -2.14 7.74 4.74
CA SER A 43 -1.19 6.91 3.99
C SER A 43 -1.72 5.51 3.74
N LEU A 44 -2.43 4.89 4.70
CA LEU A 44 -3.12 3.62 4.52
C LEU A 44 -4.13 3.69 3.37
N SER A 45 -4.93 4.76 3.33
CA SER A 45 -5.95 4.96 2.28
C SER A 45 -5.30 5.19 0.91
N VAL A 46 -4.23 5.99 0.85
CA VAL A 46 -3.48 6.27 -0.39
C VAL A 46 -2.74 5.02 -0.88
N GLY A 47 -2.23 4.20 0.03
CA GLY A 47 -1.65 2.88 -0.27
C GLY A 47 -2.66 1.93 -0.89
N GLY A 48 -3.86 1.85 -0.32
CA GLY A 48 -4.99 1.13 -0.90
C GLY A 48 -5.33 1.65 -2.30
N LEU A 49 -5.46 2.98 -2.47
CA LEU A 49 -5.71 3.58 -3.78
C LEU A 49 -4.64 3.23 -4.81
N SER A 50 -3.36 3.28 -4.42
CA SER A 50 -2.23 2.88 -5.27
C SER A 50 -2.36 1.43 -5.73
N ALA A 51 -2.67 0.51 -4.82
CA ALA A 51 -2.91 -0.89 -5.17
C ALA A 51 -4.08 -1.06 -6.15
N ALA A 52 -5.17 -0.31 -5.95
CA ALA A 52 -6.32 -0.34 -6.87
C ALA A 52 -5.95 0.14 -8.28
N LEU A 53 -5.18 1.23 -8.38
CA LEU A 53 -4.69 1.77 -9.64
C LEU A 53 -3.73 0.79 -10.33
N LEU A 54 -2.79 0.20 -9.60
CA LEU A 54 -1.87 -0.79 -10.16
C LEU A 54 -2.59 -2.07 -10.57
N LEU A 55 -3.60 -2.52 -9.82
CA LEU A 55 -4.46 -3.63 -10.23
C LEU A 55 -5.20 -3.30 -11.53
N ALA A 56 -5.76 -2.09 -11.66
CA ALA A 56 -6.40 -1.66 -12.90
C ALA A 56 -5.42 -1.66 -14.09
N TYR A 57 -4.19 -1.21 -13.87
CA TYR A 57 -3.11 -1.29 -14.86
C TYR A 57 -2.79 -2.74 -15.25
N TRP A 58 -2.60 -3.63 -14.27
CA TRP A 58 -2.27 -5.04 -14.52
C TRP A 58 -3.39 -5.80 -15.25
N HIS A 59 -4.65 -5.37 -15.09
CA HIS A 59 -5.80 -5.86 -15.84
C HIS A 59 -6.00 -5.17 -17.21
N GLY A 60 -5.07 -4.33 -17.66
CA GLY A 60 -5.07 -3.77 -19.00
C GLY A 60 -5.89 -2.48 -19.18
N LYS A 61 -6.29 -1.78 -18.11
CA LYS A 61 -7.02 -0.50 -18.23
C LYS A 61 -6.19 0.68 -18.77
N GLY A 62 -4.88 0.51 -18.99
CA GLY A 62 -4.00 1.49 -19.64
C GLY A 62 -2.88 2.03 -18.77
N GLY A 63 -1.85 2.61 -19.40
CA GLY A 63 -0.62 3.06 -18.73
C GLY A 63 -0.80 4.23 -17.76
N SER A 64 -1.83 5.07 -17.92
CA SER A 64 -2.10 6.18 -16.99
C SER A 64 -2.32 5.71 -15.56
N PHE A 65 -2.96 4.53 -15.37
CA PHE A 65 -3.15 3.93 -14.06
C PHE A 65 -1.83 3.55 -13.38
N PHE A 66 -0.81 3.16 -14.15
CA PHE A 66 0.53 2.92 -13.63
C PHE A 66 1.17 4.21 -13.12
N ILE A 67 1.08 5.30 -13.90
CA ILE A 67 1.66 6.60 -13.53
C ILE A 67 1.01 7.12 -12.25
N PHE A 68 -0.32 7.11 -12.16
CA PHE A 68 -1.03 7.54 -10.95
C PHE A 68 -0.76 6.61 -9.76
N GLY A 69 -0.71 5.30 -9.98
CA GLY A 69 -0.35 4.33 -8.94
C GLY A 69 1.05 4.55 -8.38
N LEU A 70 2.03 4.81 -9.26
CA LEU A 70 3.42 5.09 -8.92
C LEU A 70 3.59 6.44 -8.20
N GLY A 71 2.76 7.43 -8.54
CA GLY A 71 2.78 8.76 -7.91
C GLY A 71 2.10 8.83 -6.54
N ALA A 72 1.25 7.86 -6.19
CA ALA A 72 0.51 7.84 -4.93
C ALA A 72 1.38 7.91 -3.66
N PRO A 73 2.54 7.22 -3.54
CA PRO A 73 3.42 7.38 -2.38
C PRO A 73 3.88 8.83 -2.18
N MET A 74 4.12 9.56 -3.27
CA MET A 74 4.52 10.97 -3.21
C MET A 74 3.39 11.82 -2.62
N LEU A 75 2.13 11.55 -3.00
CA LEU A 75 0.97 12.24 -2.42
C LEU A 75 0.83 11.96 -0.92
N ALA A 76 1.05 10.71 -0.49
CA ALA A 76 1.02 10.36 0.93
C ALA A 76 2.06 11.16 1.74
N ILE A 77 3.25 11.37 1.18
CA ILE A 77 4.31 12.16 1.84
C ILE A 77 3.96 13.66 1.85
N ILE A 78 3.53 14.23 0.70
CA ILE A 78 3.25 15.66 0.56
C ILE A 78 2.14 16.14 1.50
N PHE A 79 1.14 15.30 1.74
CA PHE A 79 -0.02 15.65 2.56
C PHE A 79 0.08 15.18 4.02
N SER A 80 1.21 14.59 4.42
CA SER A 80 1.45 14.17 5.79
C SER A 80 2.18 15.23 6.61
N ASP A 81 1.86 15.29 7.90
CA ASP A 81 2.57 16.12 8.86
C ASP A 81 3.82 15.39 9.35
N LEU A 82 5.02 15.91 9.08
CA LEU A 82 6.28 15.21 9.29
C LEU A 82 7.17 16.00 10.28
N PRO A 83 6.80 16.07 11.58
CA PRO A 83 7.57 16.82 12.58
C PRO A 83 8.95 16.22 12.85
N ASP A 84 9.13 14.92 12.58
CA ASP A 84 10.36 14.19 12.83
C ASP A 84 10.51 13.01 11.85
N PHE A 85 11.66 12.34 11.90
CA PHE A 85 11.99 11.25 10.99
C PHE A 85 11.16 9.97 11.24
N LEU A 86 10.73 9.69 12.47
CA LEU A 86 9.84 8.55 12.77
C LEU A 86 8.44 8.76 12.17
N SER A 87 7.99 10.02 12.06
CA SER A 87 6.74 10.34 11.37
C SER A 87 6.74 9.91 9.90
N LEU A 88 7.90 9.95 9.24
CA LEU A 88 8.04 9.41 7.88
C LEU A 88 7.93 7.88 7.85
N ALA A 89 8.52 7.20 8.84
CA ALA A 89 8.41 5.75 8.94
C ALA A 89 6.94 5.30 9.14
N TRP A 90 6.15 6.06 9.89
CA TRP A 90 4.70 5.84 10.01
C TRP A 90 3.97 5.91 8.67
N VAL A 91 4.25 6.94 7.87
CA VAL A 91 3.64 7.15 6.55
C VAL A 91 4.02 6.03 5.60
N ILE A 92 5.30 5.67 5.52
CA ILE A 92 5.80 4.62 4.64
C ILE A 92 5.19 3.27 5.03
N ASN A 93 5.27 2.90 6.32
CA ASN A 93 4.75 1.62 6.80
C ASN A 93 3.24 1.49 6.57
N SER A 94 2.49 2.54 6.86
CA SER A 94 1.04 2.56 6.70
C SER A 94 0.62 2.55 5.22
N PHE A 95 1.35 3.26 4.35
CA PHE A 95 1.15 3.17 2.89
C PHE A 95 1.31 1.74 2.38
N PHE A 96 2.42 1.08 2.70
CA PHE A 96 2.63 -0.31 2.29
C PHE A 96 1.65 -1.27 2.96
N GLY A 97 1.23 -0.99 4.19
CA GLY A 97 0.18 -1.73 4.88
C GLY A 97 -1.15 -1.66 4.12
N GLY A 98 -1.59 -0.47 3.72
CA GLY A 98 -2.82 -0.28 2.95
C GLY A 98 -2.75 -0.93 1.57
N PHE A 99 -1.60 -0.80 0.91
CA PHE A 99 -1.32 -1.45 -0.37
C PHE A 99 -1.43 -2.98 -0.26
N ALA A 100 -0.75 -3.57 0.73
CA ALA A 100 -0.74 -5.00 0.96
C ALA A 100 -2.10 -5.53 1.39
N LEU A 101 -2.84 -4.80 2.22
CA LEU A 101 -4.20 -5.15 2.62
C LEU A 101 -5.14 -5.22 1.42
N LEU A 102 -5.11 -4.23 0.52
CA LEU A 102 -5.96 -4.28 -0.67
C LEU A 102 -5.60 -5.45 -1.59
N LEU A 103 -4.30 -5.74 -1.78
CA LEU A 103 -3.86 -6.90 -2.55
C LEU A 103 -4.31 -8.23 -1.91
N LEU A 104 -4.27 -8.32 -0.58
CA LEU A 104 -4.77 -9.48 0.15
C LEU A 104 -6.28 -9.63 -0.02
N LEU A 105 -7.04 -8.54 0.08
CA LEU A 105 -8.49 -8.55 -0.18
C LEU A 105 -8.79 -8.97 -1.62
N TYR A 106 -8.03 -8.46 -2.60
CA TYR A 106 -8.14 -8.87 -3.99
C TYR A 106 -7.90 -10.37 -4.16
N LYS A 107 -6.86 -10.93 -3.53
CA LYS A 107 -6.61 -12.38 -3.53
C LYS A 107 -7.80 -13.16 -2.97
N LEU A 108 -8.31 -12.74 -1.80
CA LEU A 108 -9.37 -13.45 -1.10
C LEU A 108 -10.72 -13.38 -1.83
N ALA A 109 -11.03 -12.24 -2.47
CA ALA A 109 -12.32 -11.99 -3.12
C ALA A 109 -12.36 -12.41 -4.59
N VAL A 110 -11.25 -12.29 -5.33
CA VAL A 110 -11.22 -12.48 -6.79
C VAL A 110 -10.45 -13.73 -7.21
N LEU A 111 -9.26 -13.96 -6.65
CA LEU A 111 -8.37 -15.05 -7.07
C LEU A 111 -8.68 -16.41 -6.42
N ARG A 112 -9.45 -16.42 -5.32
CA ARG A 112 -9.79 -17.66 -4.59
C ARG A 112 -10.93 -18.47 -5.24
N LYS A 113 -11.20 -18.26 -6.54
CA LYS A 113 -12.14 -19.04 -7.34
C LYS A 113 -11.49 -20.33 -7.84
#